data_AF-A0A8T6MA00-F1
#
_entry.id   AF-A0A8T6MA00-F1
#
_cell.length_a   1.000
_cell.length_b   1.000
_cell.length_c   1.000
_cell.angle_alpha   90.00
_cell.angle_beta   90.00
_cell.angle_gamma   90.00
#
_symmetry.space_group_name_H-M   'P 1'
#
loop_
_entity.id
_entity.type
_entity.pdbx_description
1 polymer ?
#
loop_
_entity_poly.entity_id
_entity_poly.type
_entity_poly.pdbx_seq_one_letter_code
_entity_poly.pdbx_strand_id
1 'polypeptide(L)'
;MKQLYIITASGGSYDDSWERVEFVTDNQTKGNSYITQMNELRTSVINSKVAINKFMDNWENENISPKCRPSIVLPIPKWDSGIKVTEEMRKERKQLTEANEADRRDATKPYYDYCAKKYEARKSYIETFSTEIQKGIKDRYDDTYWSLDPIAWLD
;
A
#
# COMPACT_ATOMS: atom_id res chain seq x y z
N MET A 1 -39.14 -21.21 17.68
CA MET A 1 -37.86 -21.82 17.29
C MET A 1 -36.83 -20.70 17.21
N LYS A 2 -35.72 -20.75 17.96
CA LYS A 2 -34.62 -19.78 17.81
C LYS A 2 -33.65 -20.35 16.78
N GLN A 3 -33.56 -19.72 15.60
CA GLN A 3 -32.55 -20.04 14.60
C GLN A 3 -31.36 -19.11 14.82
N LEU A 4 -30.16 -19.67 14.95
CA LEU A 4 -28.93 -18.88 14.94
C LEU A 4 -28.51 -18.67 13.49
N TYR A 5 -27.94 -17.52 13.19
CA TYR A 5 -27.42 -17.17 11.87
C TYR A 5 -25.95 -16.80 11.99
N ILE A 6 -25.15 -17.25 11.04
CA ILE A 6 -23.74 -16.88 10.87
C ILE A 6 -23.67 -15.86 9.75
N ILE A 7 -23.01 -14.73 10.00
CA ILE A 7 -22.58 -13.79 8.97
C ILE A 7 -21.13 -14.12 8.65
N THR A 8 -20.85 -14.40 7.39
CA THR A 8 -19.50 -14.74 6.91
C THR A 8 -18.98 -13.66 5.97
N ALA A 9 -17.76 -13.20 6.21
CA ALA A 9 -16.98 -12.43 5.23
C ALA A 9 -16.04 -13.37 4.45
N SER A 10 -15.93 -13.19 3.12
CA SER A 10 -15.00 -13.94 2.27
C SER A 10 -14.30 -12.99 1.28
N GLY A 11 -12.97 -13.12 1.13
CA GLY A 11 -12.15 -12.36 0.17
C GLY A 11 -10.91 -11.69 0.77
N GLY A 12 -9.87 -11.46 -0.04
CA GLY A 12 -8.53 -10.98 0.36
C GLY A 12 -7.41 -11.43 -0.59
N SER A 13 -6.28 -10.72 -0.67
CA SER A 13 -5.20 -11.04 -1.63
C SER A 13 -4.34 -12.23 -1.19
N TYR A 14 -4.38 -13.28 -2.00
CA TYR A 14 -3.39 -14.34 -2.33
C TYR A 14 -2.35 -14.92 -1.34
N ASP A 15 -2.37 -14.64 -0.04
CA ASP A 15 -1.65 -15.46 0.96
C ASP A 15 -2.50 -15.81 2.21
N ASP A 16 -3.61 -15.10 2.47
CA ASP A 16 -4.54 -15.33 3.61
C ASP A 16 -5.81 -16.14 3.23
N SER A 17 -5.68 -17.06 2.27
CA SER A 17 -6.77 -17.71 1.52
C SER A 17 -7.94 -18.37 2.30
N TRP A 18 -8.02 -18.34 3.64
CA TRP A 18 -9.13 -18.96 4.40
C TRP A 18 -9.54 -18.27 5.71
N GLU A 19 -9.37 -16.96 5.89
CA GLU A 19 -9.81 -16.30 7.14
C GLU A 19 -11.21 -15.69 7.04
N ARG A 20 -12.22 -16.51 7.37
CA ARG A 20 -13.60 -16.06 7.56
C ARG A 20 -13.70 -15.26 8.86
N VAL A 21 -14.09 -13.99 8.77
CA VAL A 21 -14.68 -13.31 9.92
C VAL A 21 -16.11 -13.82 10.05
N GLU A 22 -16.38 -14.58 11.12
CA GLU A 22 -17.68 -15.13 11.43
C GLU A 22 -18.31 -14.38 12.61
N PHE A 23 -19.54 -13.91 12.42
CA PHE A 23 -20.34 -13.29 13.47
C PHE A 23 -21.66 -14.03 13.63
N VAL A 24 -22.05 -14.35 14.86
CA VAL A 24 -23.29 -15.11 15.13
C VAL A 24 -24.35 -14.18 15.70
N THR A 25 -25.56 -14.25 15.14
CA THR A 25 -26.75 -13.56 15.65
C THR A 25 -27.95 -14.49 15.71
N ASP A 26 -28.83 -14.30 16.69
CA ASP A 26 -30.12 -15.01 16.78
C ASP A 26 -31.26 -14.28 16.06
N ASN A 27 -30.96 -13.19 15.35
CA ASN A 27 -31.94 -12.33 14.70
C ASN A 27 -31.62 -12.12 13.21
N GLN A 28 -32.43 -12.75 12.34
CA GLN A 28 -32.27 -12.67 10.89
C GLN A 28 -32.34 -11.24 10.35
N THR A 29 -33.27 -10.43 10.86
CA THR A 29 -33.45 -9.04 10.42
C THR A 29 -32.19 -8.22 10.70
N LYS A 30 -31.60 -8.36 11.90
CA LYS A 30 -30.33 -7.70 12.25
C LYS A 30 -29.18 -8.19 11.37
N GLY A 31 -29.10 -9.49 11.11
CA GLY A 31 -28.08 -10.07 10.22
C GLY A 31 -28.15 -9.53 8.79
N ASN A 32 -29.36 -9.49 8.23
CA ASN A 32 -29.61 -8.91 6.91
C ASN A 32 -29.24 -7.42 6.87
N SER A 33 -29.64 -6.63 7.87
CA SER A 33 -29.29 -5.20 7.93
C SER A 33 -27.77 -4.98 7.97
N TYR A 34 -27.04 -5.80 8.72
CA TYR A 34 -25.57 -5.72 8.77
C TYR A 34 -24.93 -6.06 7.41
N ILE A 35 -25.38 -7.13 6.76
CA ILE A 35 -24.87 -7.51 5.43
C ILE A 35 -25.13 -6.42 4.40
N THR A 36 -26.33 -5.83 4.40
CA THR A 36 -26.65 -4.68 3.54
C THR A 36 -25.67 -3.53 3.80
N GLN A 37 -25.48 -3.14 5.07
CA GLN A 37 -24.55 -2.07 5.44
C GLN A 37 -23.11 -2.35 4.96
N MET A 38 -22.62 -3.58 5.11
CA MET A 38 -21.26 -3.93 4.71
C MET A 38 -21.09 -3.99 3.19
N ASN A 39 -22.10 -4.45 2.45
CA ASN A 39 -22.09 -4.44 0.98
C ASN A 39 -22.20 -3.01 0.40
N GLU A 40 -22.96 -2.13 1.05
CA GLU A 40 -23.00 -0.70 0.72
C GLU A 40 -21.62 -0.07 0.95
N LEU A 41 -21.00 -0.30 2.11
CA LEU A 41 -19.66 0.19 2.42
C LEU A 41 -18.62 -0.31 1.41
N ARG A 42 -18.65 -1.60 1.05
CA ARG A 42 -17.81 -2.16 -0.02
C ARG A 42 -17.96 -1.39 -1.32
N THR A 43 -19.20 -1.12 -1.74
CA THR A 43 -19.49 -0.41 -2.98
C THR A 43 -18.92 1.01 -2.94
N SER A 44 -19.08 1.70 -1.81
CA SER A 44 -18.46 3.00 -1.57
C SER A 44 -16.94 2.94 -1.64
N VAL A 45 -16.30 1.92 -1.05
CA VAL A 45 -14.83 1.73 -1.11
C VAL A 45 -14.35 1.52 -2.54
N ILE A 46 -15.04 0.70 -3.35
CA ILE A 46 -14.72 0.49 -4.76
C ILE A 46 -14.79 1.81 -5.53
N ASN A 47 -15.88 2.55 -5.37
CA ASN A 47 -16.07 3.85 -6.02
C ASN A 47 -15.01 4.88 -5.58
N SER A 48 -14.66 4.91 -4.29
CA SER A 48 -13.59 5.75 -3.78
C SER A 48 -12.23 5.38 -4.37
N LYS A 49 -11.92 4.10 -4.57
CA LYS A 49 -10.67 3.68 -5.25
C LYS A 49 -10.61 4.17 -6.70
N VAL A 50 -11.72 4.12 -7.43
CA VAL A 50 -11.81 4.68 -8.78
C VAL A 50 -11.55 6.19 -8.76
N ALA A 51 -12.14 6.91 -7.80
CA ALA A 51 -11.90 8.35 -7.63
C ALA A 51 -10.44 8.66 -7.28
N ILE A 52 -9.82 7.87 -6.38
CA ILE A 52 -8.40 8.00 -6.02
C ILE A 52 -7.52 7.80 -7.25
N ASN A 53 -7.76 6.76 -8.05
CA ASN A 53 -6.95 6.51 -9.25
C ASN A 53 -7.06 7.68 -10.24
N LYS A 54 -8.29 8.15 -10.50
CA LYS A 54 -8.51 9.32 -11.37
C LYS A 54 -7.82 10.58 -10.85
N PHE A 55 -7.87 10.82 -9.53
CA PHE A 55 -7.14 11.91 -8.89
C PHE A 55 -5.64 11.78 -9.10
N MET A 56 -5.08 10.58 -8.91
CA MET A 56 -3.65 10.34 -9.09
C MET A 56 -3.22 10.51 -10.56
N ASP A 57 -4.02 10.05 -11.52
CA ASP A 57 -3.75 10.25 -12.94
C ASP A 57 -3.69 11.74 -13.29
N ASN A 58 -4.64 12.54 -12.78
CA ASN A 58 -4.62 13.99 -12.96
C ASN A 58 -3.40 14.63 -12.27
N TRP A 59 -3.09 14.22 -11.05
CA TRP A 59 -1.95 14.73 -10.30
C TRP A 59 -0.63 14.46 -11.04
N GLU A 60 -0.46 13.28 -11.64
CA GLU A 60 0.72 12.93 -12.44
C GLU A 60 0.84 13.74 -13.73
N ASN A 61 -0.29 14.09 -14.36
CA ASN A 61 -0.30 14.98 -15.52
C ASN A 61 0.13 16.41 -15.15
N GLU A 62 -0.24 16.89 -13.97
CA GLU A 62 0.13 18.21 -13.45
C GLU A 62 1.56 18.23 -12.85
N ASN A 63 2.02 17.09 -12.33
CA ASN A 63 3.30 16.92 -11.65
C ASN A 63 4.12 15.90 -12.43
N ILE A 64 4.76 16.36 -13.51
CA ILE A 64 5.56 15.50 -14.38
C ILE A 64 6.76 14.95 -13.59
N SER A 65 6.91 13.62 -13.59
CA SER A 65 8.04 12.95 -12.94
C SER A 65 9.37 13.51 -13.47
N PRO A 66 10.24 14.04 -12.61
CA PRO A 66 11.55 14.49 -13.04
C PRO A 66 12.39 13.27 -13.44
N LYS A 67 13.23 13.45 -14.47
CA LYS A 67 14.24 12.46 -14.83
C LYS A 67 15.39 12.53 -13.84
N CYS A 68 15.90 11.37 -13.41
CA CYS A 68 17.20 11.32 -12.74
C CYS A 68 18.27 11.83 -13.71
N ARG A 69 19.14 12.73 -13.25
CA ARG A 69 20.34 13.05 -14.03
C ARG A 69 21.29 11.85 -14.03
N PRO A 70 22.13 11.68 -15.06
CA PRO A 70 23.23 10.74 -15.00
C PRO A 70 24.17 11.07 -13.82
N SER A 71 24.66 10.03 -13.14
CA SER A 71 25.68 10.14 -12.11
C SER A 71 27.07 10.17 -12.75
N ILE A 72 27.95 11.05 -12.28
CA ILE A 72 29.35 11.11 -12.68
C ILE A 72 30.12 10.22 -11.70
N VAL A 73 30.21 8.93 -12.02
CA VAL A 73 30.91 7.96 -11.17
C VAL A 73 32.42 8.10 -11.38
N LEU A 74 33.11 8.62 -10.38
CA LEU A 74 34.56 8.65 -10.31
C LEU A 74 35.12 7.21 -10.25
N PRO A 75 36.19 6.91 -11.00
CA PRO A 75 36.79 5.59 -10.99
C PRO A 75 37.36 5.27 -9.60
N ILE A 76 36.92 4.16 -9.01
CA ILE A 76 37.44 3.69 -7.73
C ILE A 76 38.67 2.81 -8.00
N PRO A 77 39.84 3.11 -7.42
CA PRO A 77 41.06 2.33 -7.61
C PRO A 77 40.86 0.86 -7.24
N LYS A 78 41.36 -0.03 -8.11
CA LYS A 78 41.49 -1.46 -7.86
C LYS A 78 42.98 -1.79 -7.83
N TRP A 79 43.41 -2.54 -6.82
CA TRP A 79 44.80 -2.92 -6.64
C TRP A 79 44.96 -4.42 -6.84
N ASP A 80 46.06 -4.83 -7.47
CA ASP A 80 46.38 -6.23 -7.67
C ASP A 80 46.66 -6.96 -6.34
N SER A 81 46.52 -8.28 -6.35
CA SER A 81 46.63 -9.13 -5.15
C SER A 81 48.01 -9.10 -4.47
N GLY A 82 49.05 -8.59 -5.13
CA GLY A 82 50.41 -8.45 -4.59
C GLY A 82 50.75 -7.06 -4.02
N ILE A 83 49.87 -6.06 -4.15
CA ILE A 83 50.15 -4.69 -3.70
C ILE A 83 49.86 -4.55 -2.21
N LYS A 84 50.84 -4.05 -1.45
CA LYS A 84 50.65 -3.68 -0.04
C LYS A 84 49.83 -2.39 0.05
N VAL A 85 48.53 -2.53 0.29
CA VAL A 85 47.59 -1.40 0.46
C VAL A 85 47.93 -0.62 1.72
N THR A 86 48.30 0.66 1.56
CA THR A 86 48.59 1.58 2.68
C THR A 86 47.32 2.20 3.26
N GLU A 87 47.46 2.93 4.37
CA GLU A 87 46.34 3.65 4.98
C GLU A 87 45.84 4.80 4.11
N GLU A 88 46.76 5.53 3.47
CA GLU A 88 46.47 6.62 2.54
C GLU A 88 45.67 6.12 1.34
N MET A 89 46.05 4.96 0.79
CA MET A 89 45.33 4.32 -0.31
C MET A 89 43.89 3.97 0.08
N ARG A 90 43.67 3.44 1.29
CA ARG A 90 42.30 3.17 1.80
C ARG A 90 41.51 4.46 1.98
N LYS A 91 42.15 5.52 2.47
CA LYS A 91 41.54 6.83 2.69
C LYS A 91 41.09 7.46 1.37
N GLU A 92 41.94 7.45 0.35
CA GLU A 92 41.60 7.92 -0.99
C GLU A 92 40.42 7.14 -1.59
N ARG A 93 40.45 5.80 -1.53
CA ARG A 93 39.35 4.96 -2.00
C ARG A 93 38.03 5.26 -1.29
N LYS A 94 38.08 5.49 0.02
CA LYS A 94 36.91 5.87 0.82
C LYS A 94 36.36 7.23 0.38
N GLN A 95 37.20 8.24 0.21
CA GLN A 95 36.79 9.57 -0.26
C GLN A 95 36.12 9.51 -1.64
N LEU A 96 36.66 8.73 -2.58
CA LEU A 96 36.06 8.54 -3.91
C LEU A 96 34.71 7.81 -3.85
N THR A 97 34.58 6.83 -2.93
CA THR A 97 33.32 6.11 -2.71
C THR A 97 32.25 7.04 -2.15
N GLU A 98 32.59 7.84 -1.14
CA GLU A 98 31.70 8.83 -0.54
C GLU A 98 31.26 9.89 -1.56
N ALA A 99 32.19 10.39 -2.39
CA ALA A 99 31.87 11.33 -3.46
C ALA A 99 30.90 10.73 -4.50
N ASN A 100 31.10 9.47 -4.88
CA ASN A 100 30.20 8.75 -5.78
C ASN A 100 28.81 8.53 -5.17
N GLU A 101 28.73 8.21 -3.88
CA GLU A 101 27.46 8.06 -3.17
C GLU A 101 26.70 9.38 -3.07
N ALA A 102 27.41 10.47 -2.76
CA ALA A 102 26.83 11.82 -2.75
C ALA A 102 26.27 12.20 -4.13
N ASP A 103 27.05 11.99 -5.20
CA ASP A 103 26.59 12.29 -6.55
C ASP A 103 25.37 11.45 -6.97
N ARG A 104 25.35 10.15 -6.68
CA ARG A 104 24.18 9.30 -6.95
C ARG A 104 22.95 9.75 -6.17
N ARG A 105 23.12 10.15 -4.90
CA ARG A 105 22.03 10.66 -4.08
C ARG A 105 21.48 11.95 -4.68
N ASP A 106 22.34 12.89 -5.02
CA ASP A 106 21.93 14.16 -5.65
C ASP A 106 21.31 13.94 -7.03
N ALA A 107 21.80 12.94 -7.77
CA ALA A 107 21.27 12.60 -9.08
C ALA A 107 19.84 12.02 -9.05
N THR A 108 19.53 11.27 -7.99
CA THR A 108 18.24 10.59 -7.78
C THR A 108 17.29 11.38 -6.89
N LYS A 109 17.78 12.36 -6.12
CA LYS A 109 17.00 13.15 -5.17
C LYS A 109 15.72 13.75 -5.78
N PRO A 110 15.73 14.38 -6.97
CA PRO A 110 14.50 14.95 -7.53
C PRO A 110 13.40 13.91 -7.75
N TYR A 111 13.77 12.71 -8.18
CA TYR A 111 12.81 11.61 -8.36
C TYR A 111 12.27 11.12 -7.02
N TYR A 112 13.12 10.97 -6.00
CA TYR A 112 12.65 10.58 -4.67
C TYR A 112 11.76 11.65 -4.02
N ASP A 113 12.10 12.93 -4.16
CA ASP A 113 11.25 14.04 -3.71
C ASP A 113 9.88 14.01 -4.41
N TYR A 114 9.86 13.71 -5.71
CA TYR A 114 8.63 13.52 -6.49
C TYR A 114 7.81 12.34 -5.96
N CYS A 115 8.43 11.17 -5.72
CA CYS A 115 7.75 10.00 -5.16
C CYS A 115 7.16 10.29 -3.78
N ALA A 116 7.88 11.03 -2.93
CA ALA A 116 7.38 11.45 -1.62
C ALA A 116 6.15 12.36 -1.76
N LYS A 117 6.20 13.37 -2.64
CA LYS A 117 5.04 14.23 -2.93
C LYS A 117 3.85 13.46 -3.47
N LYS A 118 4.08 12.50 -4.36
CA LYS A 118 3.04 11.61 -4.92
C LYS A 118 2.36 10.80 -3.82
N TYR A 119 3.15 10.23 -2.91
CA TYR A 119 2.65 9.47 -1.76
C TYR A 119 1.78 10.34 -0.84
N GLU A 120 2.28 11.52 -0.45
CA GLU A 120 1.54 12.45 0.40
C GLU A 120 0.25 12.94 -0.27
N ALA A 121 0.28 13.29 -1.56
CA ALA A 121 -0.92 13.70 -2.30
C ALA A 121 -2.00 12.61 -2.28
N ARG A 122 -1.61 11.35 -2.53
CA ARG A 122 -2.53 10.21 -2.46
C ARG A 122 -3.11 10.05 -1.06
N LYS A 123 -2.26 10.14 -0.03
CA LYS A 123 -2.66 10.00 1.36
C LYS A 123 -3.64 11.10 1.77
N SER A 124 -3.32 12.36 1.51
CA SER A 124 -4.20 13.50 1.81
C SER A 124 -5.54 13.41 1.09
N TYR A 125 -5.57 12.91 -0.16
CA TYR A 125 -6.83 12.70 -0.86
C TYR A 125 -7.67 11.59 -0.22
N ILE A 126 -7.05 10.48 0.21
CA ILE A 126 -7.74 9.42 0.96
C ILE A 126 -8.35 9.97 2.26
N GLU A 127 -7.67 10.88 2.95
CA GLU A 127 -8.15 11.50 4.19
C GLU A 127 -9.41 12.37 4.00
N THR A 128 -9.80 12.69 2.76
CA THR A 128 -11.06 13.42 2.47
C THR A 128 -12.31 12.55 2.54
N PHE A 129 -12.17 11.21 2.51
CA PHE A 129 -13.30 10.29 2.66
C PHE A 129 -13.65 10.08 4.14
N SER A 130 -14.82 9.49 4.42
CA SER A 130 -15.21 9.14 5.79
C SER A 130 -14.26 8.10 6.41
N THR A 131 -14.22 8.05 7.73
CA THR A 131 -13.39 7.11 8.49
C THR A 131 -13.66 5.64 8.14
N GLU A 132 -14.91 5.29 7.82
CA GLU A 132 -15.32 3.95 7.41
C GLU A 132 -14.75 3.59 6.05
N ILE A 133 -14.75 4.53 5.10
CA ILE A 133 -14.17 4.32 3.77
C ILE A 133 -12.65 4.22 3.87
N GLN A 134 -12.01 5.09 4.66
CA GLN A 134 -10.56 5.03 4.89
C GLN A 134 -10.15 3.66 5.46
N LYS A 135 -10.89 3.18 6.47
CA LYS A 135 -10.70 1.84 7.03
C LYS A 135 -10.96 0.76 5.97
N GLY A 136 -12.07 0.85 5.23
CA GLY A 136 -12.40 -0.14 4.20
C GLY A 136 -11.39 -0.22 3.05
N ILE A 137 -10.74 0.90 2.68
CA ILE A 137 -9.63 0.91 1.71
C ILE A 137 -8.41 0.16 2.29
N LYS A 138 -8.07 0.43 3.55
CA LYS A 138 -6.95 -0.20 4.26
C LYS A 138 -7.17 -1.71 4.42
N ASP A 139 -8.38 -2.10 4.81
CA ASP A 139 -8.78 -3.48 5.12
C ASP A 139 -9.29 -4.23 3.88
N ARG A 140 -9.16 -3.64 2.68
CA ARG A 140 -9.47 -4.26 1.38
C ARG A 140 -10.92 -4.73 1.21
N TYR A 141 -11.88 -3.98 1.74
CA TYR A 141 -13.31 -4.30 1.63
C TYR A 141 -13.82 -4.34 0.18
N ASP A 142 -13.10 -3.74 -0.77
CA ASP A 142 -13.38 -3.85 -2.20
C ASP A 142 -13.40 -5.30 -2.71
N ASP A 143 -12.60 -6.16 -2.08
CA ASP A 143 -12.45 -7.56 -2.45
C ASP A 143 -13.20 -8.51 -1.50
N THR A 144 -13.98 -7.98 -0.56
CA THR A 144 -14.73 -8.77 0.43
C THR A 144 -16.19 -8.93 0.00
N TYR A 145 -16.81 -10.08 0.25
CA TYR A 145 -18.25 -10.30 0.13
C TYR A 145 -18.83 -10.81 1.46
N TRP A 146 -20.09 -10.47 1.73
CA TRP A 146 -20.80 -10.77 2.99
C TRP A 146 -22.06 -11.59 2.72
N SER A 147 -22.22 -12.70 3.44
CA SER A 147 -23.37 -13.62 3.35
C SER A 147 -23.93 -14.03 4.71
N LEU A 148 -25.18 -14.51 4.71
CA LEU A 148 -25.89 -15.03 5.89
C LEU A 148 -26.18 -16.52 5.70
N ASP A 149 -25.77 -17.35 6.66
CA ASP A 149 -26.07 -18.77 6.69
C ASP A 149 -26.87 -19.16 7.95
N PRO A 150 -28.03 -19.83 7.83
CA PRO A 150 -28.78 -20.32 8.98
C PRO A 150 -28.13 -21.56 9.60
N ILE A 151 -28.13 -21.64 10.93
CA ILE A 151 -27.76 -22.83 11.71
C ILE A 151 -29.04 -23.50 12.24
N ALA A 152 -29.29 -24.73 11.79
CA ALA A 152 -30.38 -25.57 12.28
C ALA A 152 -29.86 -26.53 13.38
N TRP A 153 -29.70 -26.05 14.63
CA TRP A 153 -29.13 -26.89 15.71
C TRP A 153 -30.01 -27.02 16.97
N LEU A 154 -31.25 -26.51 16.96
CA LEU A 154 -32.17 -26.66 18.09
C LEU A 154 -33.55 -27.10 17.59
N ASP A 155 -33.68 -28.41 17.36
CA ASP A 155 -34.95 -29.13 17.56
C ASP A 155 -35.01 -29.62 19.02
#